data_AF-A0A4C1WMR5-F1
#
_entry.id   AF-A0A4C1WMR5-F1
#
_cell.length_a   1.000
_cell.length_b   1.000
_cell.length_c   1.000
_cell.angle_alpha   90.00
_cell.angle_beta   90.00
_cell.angle_gamma   90.00
#
_symmetry.space_group_name_H-M   'P 1'
#
loop_
_entity.id
_entity.type
_entity.pdbx_description
1 polymer ?
#
loop_
_entity_poly.entity_id
_entity_poly.type
_entity_poly.pdbx_seq_one_letter_code
_entity_poly.pdbx_strand_id
1 'polypeptide(L)'
;MELSGRGPFRINCKVVCQSQPVDYVSRNQTTFTGSPQRRPCLQGTIFCVDSAPDVFPVQLKAVLEDVSENDIQNAVIDHMYTVIAGKESEGLSEQLVSISSWKDKIDLYSQHLRGTTHCSSQYVRTLIDTAYGRIVEAKKYDPDHLKKSPMRSKIVLMRCRTQPEALAACPSDFGLSQYTRQPVDVHELQAEHSDALLDLRCTPIVHKYLDPRLLEDYSQKNLCETYSPFNNTFLNVADYTSED
;
A
#
# COMPACT_ATOMS: atom_id res chain seq x y z
N MET A 1 19.83 21.78 -15.10
CA MET A 1 18.73 21.12 -15.81
C MET A 1 17.65 20.93 -14.77
N GLU A 2 16.63 21.78 -14.81
CA GLU A 2 15.66 22.00 -13.72
C GLU A 2 14.75 20.78 -13.51
N LEU A 3 14.75 20.25 -12.28
CA LEU A 3 13.77 19.27 -11.79
C LEU A 3 12.61 19.96 -11.04
N SER A 4 12.35 21.26 -11.27
CA SER A 4 11.37 22.07 -10.53
C SER A 4 9.91 21.89 -10.97
N GLY A 5 9.59 20.90 -11.80
CA GLY A 5 8.28 20.80 -12.46
C GLY A 5 7.41 19.59 -12.12
N ARG A 6 7.85 18.64 -11.28
CA ARG A 6 7.05 17.45 -10.95
C ARG A 6 6.55 17.54 -9.52
N GLY A 7 5.23 17.65 -9.37
CA GLY A 7 4.54 17.71 -8.08
C GLY A 7 4.87 16.51 -7.17
N PRO A 8 4.41 16.56 -5.90
CA PRO A 8 4.81 15.60 -4.88
C PRO A 8 4.47 14.15 -5.29
N PHE A 9 5.52 13.36 -5.53
CA PHE A 9 5.42 11.93 -5.82
C PHE A 9 4.85 11.19 -4.61
N ARG A 10 3.65 10.63 -4.77
CA ARG A 10 3.02 9.72 -3.80
C ARG A 10 2.91 8.33 -4.41
N ILE A 11 3.80 7.43 -4.02
CA ILE A 11 3.65 6.00 -4.34
C ILE A 11 2.70 5.39 -3.29
N ASN A 12 1.41 5.39 -3.60
CA ASN A 12 0.37 4.76 -2.77
C ASN A 12 0.06 3.34 -3.28
N CYS A 13 0.99 2.40 -3.14
CA CYS A 13 0.67 0.99 -3.31
C CYS A 13 0.03 0.46 -2.02
N LYS A 14 -1.30 0.55 -1.92
CA LYS A 14 -2.07 -0.10 -0.85
C LYS A 14 -2.75 -1.35 -1.42
N VAL A 15 -2.16 -2.52 -1.16
CA VAL A 15 -2.84 -3.80 -1.37
C VAL A 15 -3.82 -3.99 -0.21
N VAL A 16 -5.12 -3.81 -0.46
CA VAL A 16 -6.16 -4.12 0.53
C VAL A 16 -6.56 -5.58 0.34
N CYS A 17 -5.94 -6.47 1.13
CA CYS A 17 -6.42 -7.84 1.30
C CYS A 17 -7.47 -7.85 2.42
N GLN A 18 -8.75 -7.96 2.10
CA GLN A 18 -9.76 -8.30 3.10
C GLN A 18 -9.82 -9.83 3.23
N SER A 19 -9.36 -10.35 4.37
CA SER A 19 -9.61 -11.73 4.79
C SER A 19 -10.75 -11.77 5.81
N GLN A 20 -11.69 -12.69 5.65
CA GLN A 20 -12.79 -12.91 6.58
C GLN A 20 -12.30 -13.46 7.94
N PRO A 21 -12.85 -13.02 9.09
CA PRO A 21 -12.65 -13.72 10.35
C PRO A 21 -13.47 -15.01 10.36
N VAL A 22 -12.84 -16.13 10.75
CA VAL A 22 -13.52 -17.40 11.02
C VAL A 22 -13.74 -17.48 12.53
N ASP A 23 -14.98 -17.77 12.92
CA ASP A 23 -15.42 -17.91 14.31
C ASP A 23 -14.47 -18.78 15.15
N TYR A 24 -14.02 -18.21 16.27
CA TYR A 24 -13.14 -18.86 17.22
C TYR A 24 -13.95 -19.87 18.06
N VAL A 25 -14.15 -21.08 17.51
CA VAL A 25 -14.66 -22.21 18.28
C VAL A 25 -13.55 -22.70 19.22
N SER A 26 -13.67 -22.32 20.49
CA SER A 26 -12.91 -22.90 21.59
C SER A 26 -13.28 -24.37 21.75
N ARG A 27 -12.30 -25.30 21.65
CA ARG A 27 -12.20 -26.52 22.47
C ARG A 27 -10.98 -27.37 22.13
N ASN A 28 -10.19 -27.58 23.18
CA ASN A 28 -9.59 -28.82 23.67
C ASN A 28 -8.85 -29.76 22.70
N GLN A 29 -7.59 -29.98 23.08
CA GLN A 29 -6.69 -31.04 22.62
C GLN A 29 -7.44 -32.37 22.46
N THR A 30 -7.52 -32.86 21.22
CA THR A 30 -7.65 -34.28 20.94
C THR A 30 -6.81 -34.60 19.72
N THR A 31 -5.86 -35.51 19.91
CA THR A 31 -4.99 -36.09 18.88
C THR A 31 -5.82 -36.63 17.72
N PHE A 32 -5.62 -36.11 16.51
CA PHE A 32 -6.27 -36.64 15.31
C PHE A 32 -5.22 -37.02 14.26
N THR A 33 -4.96 -38.32 14.17
CA THR A 33 -4.34 -38.95 13.00
C THR A 33 -5.38 -38.98 11.88
N GLY A 34 -5.26 -38.06 10.92
CA GLY A 34 -6.14 -37.96 9.75
C GLY A 34 -5.42 -37.27 8.61
N SER A 35 -5.65 -37.76 7.39
CA SER A 35 -5.14 -37.25 6.12
C SER A 35 -5.19 -35.72 5.99
N PRO A 36 -4.31 -35.09 5.17
CA PRO A 36 -4.24 -33.64 5.07
C PRO A 36 -5.53 -33.09 4.46
N GLN A 37 -6.48 -32.71 5.32
CA GLN A 37 -7.64 -31.91 4.97
C GLN A 37 -7.09 -30.54 4.53
N ARG A 38 -7.06 -30.34 3.20
CA ARG A 38 -6.72 -29.04 2.62
C ARG A 38 -7.63 -27.99 3.24
N ARG A 39 -7.04 -27.00 3.91
CA ARG A 39 -7.75 -25.82 4.38
C ARG A 39 -8.58 -25.25 3.22
N PRO A 40 -9.84 -24.84 3.43
CA PRO A 40 -10.60 -24.13 2.41
C PRO A 40 -9.75 -22.96 1.92
N CYS A 41 -9.49 -22.91 0.63
CA CYS A 41 -8.77 -21.80 0.03
C CYS A 41 -9.66 -20.57 0.20
N LEU A 42 -9.19 -19.55 0.93
CA LEU A 42 -9.91 -18.29 1.04
C LEU A 42 -10.12 -17.73 -0.37
N GLN A 43 -11.37 -17.74 -0.84
CA GLN A 43 -11.76 -17.17 -2.12
C GLN A 43 -12.18 -15.72 -1.86
N GLY A 44 -11.34 -14.77 -2.26
CA GLY A 44 -11.57 -13.35 -2.05
C GLY A 44 -11.64 -12.58 -3.37
N THR A 45 -11.96 -11.28 -3.25
CA THR A 45 -11.81 -10.30 -4.34
C THR A 45 -10.58 -9.45 -4.07
N ILE A 46 -9.69 -9.36 -5.05
CA ILE A 46 -8.48 -8.53 -5.02
C ILE A 46 -8.77 -7.28 -5.84
N PHE A 47 -8.56 -6.12 -5.22
CA PHE A 47 -8.66 -4.83 -5.90
C PHE A 47 -7.26 -4.33 -6.25
N CYS A 48 -7.01 -4.13 -7.53
CA CYS A 48 -5.78 -3.52 -8.03
C CYS A 48 -6.09 -2.07 -8.41
N VAL A 49 -5.34 -1.12 -7.88
CA VAL A 49 -5.48 0.31 -8.20
C VAL A 49 -4.31 0.72 -9.07
N ASP A 50 -4.63 0.99 -10.33
CA ASP A 50 -3.78 1.62 -11.34
C ASP A 50 -2.36 1.03 -11.51
N SER A 51 -2.23 -0.26 -11.19
CA SER A 51 -1.01 -1.03 -11.39
C SER A 51 -1.33 -2.53 -11.33
N ALA A 52 -0.38 -3.34 -11.78
CA ALA A 52 -0.42 -4.78 -11.80
C ALA A 52 1.00 -5.34 -11.68
N PRO A 53 1.18 -6.64 -11.39
CA PRO A 53 2.50 -7.24 -11.29
C PRO A 53 3.41 -7.00 -12.51
N ASP A 54 2.89 -7.11 -13.73
CA ASP A 54 3.68 -6.85 -14.95
C ASP A 54 3.86 -5.35 -15.26
N VAL A 55 2.95 -4.51 -14.75
CA VAL A 55 2.95 -3.07 -15.00
C VAL A 55 3.87 -2.31 -14.04
N PHE A 56 4.00 -2.77 -12.79
CA PHE A 56 4.82 -2.11 -11.78
C PHE A 56 6.30 -1.94 -12.20
N PRO A 57 7.01 -2.96 -12.74
CA PRO A 57 8.37 -2.77 -13.25
C PRO A 57 8.47 -1.71 -14.35
N VAL A 58 7.48 -1.65 -15.25
CA VAL A 58 7.45 -0.69 -16.36
C VAL A 58 7.23 0.72 -15.85
N GLN A 59 6.28 0.91 -14.94
CA GLN A 59 6.04 2.20 -14.26
C GLN A 59 7.28 2.67 -13.49
N LEU A 60 7.89 1.76 -12.72
CA LEU A 60 9.09 2.07 -11.94
C LEU A 60 10.26 2.45 -12.85
N LYS A 61 10.44 1.71 -13.95
CA LYS A 61 11.45 2.03 -14.95
C LYS A 61 11.19 3.40 -15.58
N ALA A 62 9.96 3.70 -16.00
CA ALA A 62 9.63 5.01 -16.59
C ALA A 62 9.92 6.21 -15.66
N VAL A 63 9.96 6.00 -14.34
CA VAL A 63 10.30 7.03 -13.35
C VAL A 63 11.79 7.09 -13.05
N LEU A 64 12.48 5.95 -13.03
CA LEU A 64 13.86 5.82 -12.59
C LEU A 64 14.87 5.58 -13.73
N GLU A 65 14.41 5.50 -14.97
CA GLU A 65 15.27 5.33 -16.14
C GLU A 65 16.27 6.49 -16.21
N ASP A 66 17.53 6.15 -16.40
CA ASP A 66 18.68 7.06 -16.45
C ASP A 66 18.98 7.84 -15.15
N VAL A 67 18.34 7.52 -14.02
CA VAL A 67 18.67 8.14 -12.73
C VAL A 67 19.78 7.35 -12.02
N SER A 68 20.88 8.03 -11.69
CA SER A 68 21.99 7.39 -10.97
C SER A 68 21.57 7.00 -9.55
N GLU A 69 22.22 5.97 -8.98
CA GLU A 69 21.95 5.58 -7.59
C GLU A 69 22.17 6.75 -6.61
N ASN A 70 23.19 7.57 -6.88
CA ASN A 70 23.49 8.75 -6.09
C ASN A 70 22.35 9.77 -6.11
N ASP A 71 21.75 9.99 -7.29
CA ASP A 71 20.64 10.92 -7.47
C ASP A 71 19.35 10.39 -6.83
N ILE A 72 19.10 9.07 -6.90
CA ILE A 72 17.98 8.44 -6.18
C ILE A 72 18.13 8.67 -4.67
N GLN A 73 19.31 8.41 -4.12
CA GLN A 73 19.57 8.65 -2.69
C GLN A 73 19.34 10.11 -2.30
N ASN A 74 19.82 11.05 -3.12
CA ASN A 74 19.67 12.49 -2.86
C ASN A 74 18.20 12.92 -2.91
N ALA A 75 17.47 12.48 -3.93
CA ALA A 75 16.04 12.76 -4.07
C ALA A 75 15.21 12.18 -2.92
N VAL A 76 15.55 10.97 -2.45
CA VAL A 76 14.90 10.33 -1.31
C VAL A 76 15.14 11.12 -0.03
N ILE A 77 16.38 11.57 0.23
CA ILE A 77 16.70 12.38 1.41
C ILE A 77 15.96 13.72 1.38
N ASP A 78 15.99 14.42 0.26
CA ASP A 78 15.35 15.71 0.10
C ASP A 78 13.82 15.62 0.28
N HIS A 79 13.19 14.63 -0.35
CA HIS A 79 11.76 14.38 -0.19
C HIS A 79 11.39 14.05 1.26
N MET A 80 12.14 13.14 1.89
CA MET A 80 11.89 12.74 3.27
C MET A 80 12.18 13.86 4.27
N TYR A 81 13.09 14.79 3.95
CA TYR A 81 13.25 16.02 4.72
C TYR A 81 11.95 16.82 4.72
N THR A 82 11.44 17.11 3.52
CA THR A 82 10.20 17.89 3.36
C THR A 82 9.01 17.24 4.07
N VAL A 83 8.90 15.91 4.00
CA VAL A 83 7.85 15.16 4.71
C VAL A 83 7.96 15.28 6.23
N ILE A 84 9.16 15.20 6.80
CA ILE A 84 9.36 15.23 8.26
C ILE A 84 9.35 16.65 8.82
N ALA A 85 10.00 17.58 8.13
CA ALA A 85 10.15 18.97 8.54
C ALA A 85 8.91 19.83 8.19
N GLY A 86 8.07 19.37 7.25
CA GLY A 86 6.94 20.13 6.72
C GLY A 86 7.34 21.30 5.84
N LYS A 87 8.62 21.40 5.46
CA LYS A 87 9.20 22.46 4.61
C LYS A 87 10.44 21.96 3.89
N GLU A 88 10.80 22.62 2.80
CA GLU A 88 12.04 22.34 2.08
C GLU A 88 13.27 22.74 2.91
N SER A 89 14.38 22.03 2.69
CA SER A 89 15.66 22.32 3.34
C SER A 89 16.46 23.36 2.58
N GLU A 90 16.96 24.37 3.30
CA GLU A 90 17.95 25.30 2.77
C GLU A 90 19.33 24.60 2.66
N GLY A 91 19.87 24.49 1.45
CA GLY A 91 21.25 24.05 1.18
C GLY A 91 21.56 22.56 1.39
N LEU A 92 20.59 21.71 1.77
CA LEU A 92 20.81 20.27 1.93
C LEU A 92 21.08 19.60 0.58
N SER A 93 20.27 19.90 -0.44
CA SER A 93 20.38 19.33 -1.78
C SER A 93 21.74 19.60 -2.41
N GLU A 94 22.27 20.81 -2.26
CA GLU A 94 23.59 21.23 -2.75
C GLU A 94 24.73 20.45 -2.05
N GLN A 95 24.65 20.29 -0.73
CA GLN A 95 25.65 19.56 0.05
C GLN A 95 25.67 18.06 -0.31
N LEU A 96 24.50 17.47 -0.55
CA LEU A 96 24.36 16.05 -0.89
C LEU A 96 25.07 15.65 -2.20
N VAL A 97 25.25 16.58 -3.15
CA VAL A 97 25.95 16.32 -4.42
C VAL A 97 27.40 15.90 -4.18
N SER A 98 28.04 16.44 -3.14
CA SER A 98 29.46 16.19 -2.83
C SER A 98 29.73 14.91 -2.02
N ILE A 99 28.67 14.26 -1.53
CA ILE A 99 28.78 13.10 -0.63
C ILE A 99 28.37 11.84 -1.39
N SER A 100 29.24 10.84 -1.43
CA SER A 100 28.96 9.55 -2.10
C SER A 100 28.50 8.45 -1.16
N SER A 101 28.90 8.51 0.11
CA SER A 101 28.57 7.50 1.13
C SER A 101 27.15 7.69 1.65
N TRP A 102 26.30 6.66 1.52
CA TRP A 102 24.95 6.67 2.08
C TRP A 102 24.95 7.02 3.57
N LYS A 103 25.87 6.43 4.34
CA LYS A 103 25.99 6.70 5.79
C LYS A 103 26.22 8.19 6.07
N ASP A 104 27.13 8.81 5.33
CA ASP A 104 27.49 10.21 5.54
C ASP A 104 26.34 11.15 5.12
N LYS A 105 25.59 10.78 4.08
CA LYS A 105 24.36 11.50 3.70
C LYS A 105 23.29 11.43 4.79
N ILE A 106 23.11 10.26 5.42
CA ILE A 106 22.16 10.11 6.54
C ILE A 106 22.60 10.91 7.76
N ASP A 107 23.90 10.97 8.03
CA ASP A 107 24.42 11.76 9.15
C ASP A 107 24.21 13.27 8.87
N LEU A 108 24.43 13.76 7.64
CA LEU A 108 24.10 15.13 7.22
C LEU A 108 22.60 15.43 7.34
N TYR A 109 21.75 14.55 6.80
CA TYR A 109 20.29 14.65 6.90
C TYR A 109 19.83 14.76 8.36
N SER A 110 20.40 13.93 9.23
CA SER A 110 20.09 13.94 10.66
C SER A 110 20.51 15.25 11.33
N GLN A 111 21.59 15.89 10.88
CA GLN A 111 22.01 17.21 11.37
C GLN A 111 21.03 18.31 10.95
N HIS A 112 20.59 18.32 9.69
CA HIS A 112 19.61 19.29 9.18
C HIS A 112 18.23 19.18 9.84
N LEU A 113 17.87 18.00 10.37
CA LEU A 113 16.62 17.79 11.10
C LEU A 113 16.69 18.16 12.58
N ARG A 114 17.89 18.40 13.15
CA ARG A 114 18.03 18.78 14.56
C ARG A 114 17.29 20.09 14.83
N GLY A 115 16.41 20.07 15.82
CA GLY A 115 15.59 21.24 16.18
C GLY A 115 14.40 21.50 15.25
N THR A 116 14.26 20.73 14.16
CA THR A 116 13.16 20.87 13.19
C THR A 116 12.04 19.85 13.43
N THR A 117 12.35 18.72 14.06
CA THR A 117 11.38 17.63 14.32
C THR A 117 11.43 17.16 15.77
N HIS A 118 10.28 16.66 16.27
CA HIS A 118 10.17 15.98 17.57
C HIS A 118 10.51 14.48 17.48
N CYS A 119 10.84 13.98 16.30
CA CYS A 119 11.21 12.58 16.08
C CYS A 119 12.59 12.25 16.67
N SER A 120 12.74 11.04 17.21
CA SER A 120 14.06 10.56 17.64
C SER A 120 14.98 10.36 16.44
N SER A 121 16.29 10.55 16.63
CA SER A 121 17.27 10.33 15.56
C SER A 121 17.26 8.88 15.04
N GLN A 122 16.96 7.91 15.91
CA GLN A 122 16.79 6.52 15.51
C GLN A 122 15.59 6.34 14.57
N TYR A 123 14.44 6.94 14.92
CA TYR A 123 13.24 6.85 14.08
C TYR A 123 13.48 7.45 12.70
N VAL A 124 14.07 8.65 12.64
CA VAL A 124 14.41 9.33 11.39
C VAL A 124 15.32 8.47 10.52
N ARG A 125 16.39 7.91 11.11
CA ARG A 125 17.34 7.02 10.41
C ARG A 125 16.66 5.76 9.87
N THR A 126 15.87 5.09 10.69
CA THR A 126 15.13 3.89 10.26
C THR A 126 14.15 4.21 9.14
N LEU A 127 13.48 5.37 9.20
CA LEU A 127 12.51 5.78 8.20
C LEU A 127 13.16 6.02 6.83
N ILE A 128 14.28 6.75 6.79
CA ILE A 128 15.00 7.03 5.54
C ILE A 128 15.66 5.76 4.96
N ASP A 129 16.29 4.93 5.80
CA ASP A 129 16.85 3.64 5.38
C ASP A 129 15.75 2.73 4.80
N THR A 130 14.57 2.71 5.43
CA THR A 130 13.43 1.93 4.93
C THR A 130 12.89 2.47 3.62
N ALA A 131 12.79 3.80 3.46
CA ALA A 131 12.31 4.41 2.24
C ALA A 131 13.23 4.09 1.05
N TYR A 132 14.54 4.27 1.23
CA TYR A 132 15.52 3.93 0.20
C TYR A 132 15.55 2.42 -0.06
N GLY A 133 15.55 1.59 0.99
CA GLY A 133 15.54 0.14 0.88
C GLY A 133 14.35 -0.39 0.08
N ARG A 134 13.15 0.20 0.25
CA ARG A 134 11.97 -0.16 -0.55
C ARG A 134 12.16 0.10 -2.05
N ILE A 135 12.83 1.18 -2.43
CA ILE A 135 13.13 1.49 -3.84
C ILE A 135 14.14 0.47 -4.38
N VAL A 136 15.19 0.17 -3.60
CA VAL A 136 16.20 -0.84 -3.98
C VAL A 136 15.57 -2.21 -4.20
N GLU A 137 14.65 -2.64 -3.33
CA GLU A 137 13.94 -3.91 -3.48
C GLU A 137 12.91 -3.86 -4.62
N ALA A 138 12.21 -2.74 -4.79
CA ALA A 138 11.29 -2.55 -5.91
C ALA A 138 11.97 -2.71 -7.27
N LYS A 139 13.23 -2.26 -7.41
CA LYS A 139 14.03 -2.42 -8.64
C LYS A 139 14.37 -3.88 -8.96
N LYS A 140 14.32 -4.78 -7.97
CA LYS A 140 14.61 -6.21 -8.13
C LYS A 140 13.34 -7.05 -8.32
N TYR A 141 12.17 -6.42 -8.30
CA TYR A 141 10.90 -7.11 -8.35
C TYR A 141 10.70 -7.84 -9.69
N ASP A 142 10.43 -9.15 -9.62
CA ASP A 142 10.13 -10.01 -10.76
C ASP A 142 8.79 -10.72 -10.53
N PRO A 143 7.75 -10.44 -11.35
CA PRO A 143 6.42 -11.03 -11.19
C PRO A 143 6.31 -12.47 -11.73
N ASP A 144 7.31 -13.02 -12.42
CA ASP A 144 7.16 -14.29 -13.16
C ASP A 144 6.84 -15.50 -12.26
N HIS A 145 7.28 -15.46 -11.01
CA HIS A 145 6.95 -16.51 -10.05
C HIS A 145 5.45 -16.58 -9.73
N LEU A 146 4.72 -15.46 -9.80
CA LEU A 146 3.28 -15.38 -9.51
C LEU A 146 2.44 -16.02 -10.62
N LYS A 147 2.93 -16.01 -11.87
CA LYS A 147 2.24 -16.61 -13.03
C LYS A 147 2.18 -18.14 -12.95
N LYS A 148 3.11 -18.77 -12.23
CA LYS A 148 3.23 -20.24 -12.14
C LYS A 148 2.04 -20.91 -11.44
N SER A 149 1.32 -20.17 -10.60
CA SER A 149 0.14 -20.69 -9.89
C SER A 149 -0.99 -19.66 -9.87
N PRO A 150 -1.79 -19.58 -10.95
CA PRO A 150 -2.90 -18.63 -11.03
C PRO A 150 -3.90 -18.83 -9.90
N MET A 151 -4.23 -17.73 -9.24
CA MET A 151 -5.13 -17.69 -8.10
C MET A 151 -6.56 -18.02 -8.50
N ARG A 152 -7.36 -18.44 -7.52
CA ARG A 152 -8.80 -18.63 -7.70
C ARG A 152 -9.61 -17.37 -7.35
N SER A 153 -8.96 -16.33 -6.85
CA SER A 153 -9.59 -15.08 -6.42
C SER A 153 -10.02 -14.23 -7.62
N LYS A 154 -11.12 -13.50 -7.47
CA LYS A 154 -11.53 -12.51 -8.46
C LYS A 154 -10.56 -11.33 -8.42
N ILE A 155 -10.22 -10.77 -9.56
CA ILE A 155 -9.45 -9.53 -9.64
C ILE A 155 -10.32 -8.44 -10.24
N VAL A 156 -10.34 -7.28 -9.59
CA VAL A 156 -10.99 -6.07 -10.05
C VAL A 156 -9.90 -5.01 -10.21
N LEU A 157 -9.67 -4.57 -11.44
CA LEU A 157 -8.74 -3.51 -11.77
C LEU A 157 -9.48 -2.17 -11.83
N MET A 158 -9.04 -1.22 -11.02
CA MET A 158 -9.43 0.19 -11.08
C MET A 158 -8.29 0.96 -11.75
N ARG A 159 -8.39 1.15 -13.06
CA ARG A 159 -7.33 1.71 -13.93
C ARG A 159 -7.59 3.18 -14.20
N CYS A 160 -6.62 4.07 -14.01
CA CYS A 160 -6.76 5.47 -14.38
C CYS A 160 -6.93 5.65 -15.90
N ARG A 161 -7.77 6.58 -16.32
CA ARG A 161 -7.99 6.87 -17.74
C ARG A 161 -6.71 7.31 -18.43
N THR A 162 -5.97 8.23 -17.80
CA THR A 162 -4.70 8.72 -18.30
C THR A 162 -3.60 7.76 -17.87
N GLN A 163 -2.90 7.17 -18.83
CA GLN A 163 -1.77 6.27 -18.59
C GLN A 163 -0.50 6.85 -19.19
N PRO A 164 0.66 6.65 -18.54
CA PRO A 164 1.95 6.96 -19.14
C PRO A 164 2.15 6.22 -20.47
N GLU A 165 2.87 6.85 -21.41
CA GLU A 165 3.19 6.25 -22.71
C GLU A 165 3.91 4.90 -22.58
N ALA A 166 4.73 4.72 -21.54
CA ALA A 166 5.41 3.47 -21.23
C ALA A 166 4.44 2.27 -21.08
N LEU A 167 3.17 2.52 -20.77
CA LEU A 167 2.13 1.49 -20.63
C LEU A 167 1.24 1.33 -21.87
N ALA A 168 1.52 2.03 -22.97
CA ALA A 168 0.71 1.95 -24.19
C ALA A 168 0.69 0.54 -24.80
N ALA A 169 1.77 -0.23 -24.63
CA ALA A 169 1.86 -1.62 -25.09
C ALA A 169 1.20 -2.63 -24.13
N CYS A 170 0.80 -2.20 -22.92
CA CYS A 170 0.20 -3.09 -21.94
C CYS A 170 -1.25 -3.44 -22.32
N PRO A 171 -1.68 -4.70 -22.09
CA PRO A 171 -3.08 -5.09 -22.26
C PRO A 171 -4.05 -4.21 -21.46
N SER A 172 -5.34 -4.21 -21.85
CA SER A 172 -6.37 -3.42 -21.18
C SER A 172 -6.52 -3.78 -19.68
N ASP A 173 -6.35 -5.06 -19.35
CA ASP A 173 -6.38 -5.63 -17.99
C ASP A 173 -5.02 -5.63 -17.29
N PHE A 174 -4.00 -4.96 -17.87
CA PHE A 174 -2.63 -4.95 -17.35
C PHE A 174 -2.00 -6.36 -17.19
N GLY A 175 -2.45 -7.35 -17.97
CA GLY A 175 -1.96 -8.73 -17.91
C GLY A 175 -2.48 -9.52 -16.70
N LEU A 176 -3.42 -8.96 -15.93
CA LEU A 176 -3.95 -9.58 -14.71
C LEU A 176 -4.63 -10.93 -14.97
N SER A 177 -5.16 -11.16 -16.19
CA SER A 177 -5.73 -12.44 -16.61
C SER A 177 -4.77 -13.63 -16.50
N GLN A 178 -3.45 -13.40 -16.46
CA GLN A 178 -2.46 -14.47 -16.26
C GLN A 178 -2.36 -14.92 -14.79
N TYR A 179 -2.83 -14.11 -13.85
CA TYR A 179 -2.66 -14.33 -12.40
C TYR A 179 -3.91 -14.90 -11.73
N THR A 180 -5.01 -15.03 -12.46
CA THR A 180 -6.27 -15.56 -11.95
C THR A 180 -6.93 -16.50 -12.94
N ARG A 181 -7.72 -17.44 -12.42
CA ARG A 181 -8.60 -18.33 -13.20
C ARG A 181 -9.97 -17.70 -13.47
N GLN A 182 -10.29 -16.60 -12.78
CA GLN A 182 -11.54 -15.86 -12.97
C GLN A 182 -11.34 -14.73 -13.99
N PRO A 183 -12.41 -14.27 -14.66
CA PRO A 183 -12.31 -13.07 -15.48
C PRO A 183 -11.94 -11.84 -14.64
N VAL A 184 -11.12 -10.96 -15.21
CA VAL A 184 -10.73 -9.68 -14.61
C VAL A 184 -11.75 -8.62 -14.99
N ASP A 185 -12.30 -7.92 -14.01
CA ASP A 185 -13.19 -6.79 -14.26
C ASP A 185 -12.38 -5.49 -14.23
N VAL A 186 -12.46 -4.69 -15.31
CA VAL A 186 -11.73 -3.43 -15.44
C VAL A 186 -12.70 -2.25 -15.32
N HIS A 187 -12.37 -1.30 -14.46
CA HIS A 187 -13.10 -0.04 -14.24
C HIS A 187 -12.16 1.14 -14.44
N GLU A 188 -12.59 2.13 -15.23
CA GLU A 188 -11.77 3.31 -15.45
C GLU A 188 -11.94 4.36 -14.34
N LEU A 189 -10.84 4.82 -13.76
CA LEU A 189 -10.71 5.99 -12.88
C LEU A 189 -10.46 7.28 -13.71
N GLN A 190 -10.72 8.45 -13.12
CA GLN A 190 -10.86 9.79 -13.73
C GLN A 190 -9.69 10.60 -13.19
N ALA A 191 -9.39 10.38 -11.91
CA ALA A 191 -8.16 10.82 -11.30
C ALA A 191 -6.94 10.22 -12.02
N GLU A 192 -5.84 10.93 -11.92
CA GLU A 192 -4.51 10.43 -12.30
C GLU A 192 -3.99 9.45 -11.25
N HIS A 193 -2.88 8.76 -11.57
CA HIS A 193 -2.27 7.76 -10.71
C HIS A 193 -2.04 8.23 -9.26
N SER A 194 -1.54 9.46 -9.06
CA SER A 194 -1.26 10.06 -7.75
C SER A 194 -2.50 10.19 -6.86
N ASP A 195 -3.65 10.37 -7.48
CA ASP A 195 -4.93 10.68 -6.85
C ASP A 195 -5.97 9.57 -7.06
N ALA A 196 -5.56 8.41 -7.59
CA ALA A 196 -6.43 7.29 -7.90
C ALA A 196 -7.29 6.86 -6.69
N LEU A 197 -6.68 6.84 -5.49
CA LEU A 197 -7.37 6.51 -4.24
C LEU A 197 -8.36 7.59 -3.76
N LEU A 198 -8.29 8.80 -4.31
CA LEU A 198 -9.20 9.91 -4.02
C LEU A 198 -10.35 9.96 -5.03
N ASP A 199 -10.33 9.16 -6.10
CA ASP A 199 -11.44 9.07 -7.04
C ASP A 199 -12.68 8.53 -6.33
N LEU A 200 -13.76 9.32 -6.35
CA LEU A 200 -15.03 8.99 -5.70
C LEU A 200 -15.66 7.69 -6.21
N ARG A 201 -15.21 7.16 -7.36
CA ARG A 201 -15.71 5.90 -7.93
C ARG A 201 -15.06 4.66 -7.33
N CYS A 202 -13.93 4.78 -6.64
CA CYS A 202 -13.33 3.64 -5.94
C CYS A 202 -14.33 3.00 -4.96
N THR A 203 -15.05 3.81 -4.18
CA THR A 203 -16.04 3.35 -3.20
C THR A 203 -17.20 2.56 -3.83
N PRO A 204 -17.98 3.08 -4.79
CA PRO A 204 -19.06 2.33 -5.41
C PRO A 204 -18.57 1.10 -6.20
N ILE A 205 -17.35 1.15 -6.77
CA ILE A 205 -16.75 -0.04 -7.39
C ILE A 205 -16.54 -1.11 -6.33
N VAL A 206 -15.89 -0.81 -5.20
CA VAL A 206 -15.69 -1.79 -4.12
C VAL A 206 -17.03 -2.33 -3.62
N HIS A 207 -18.03 -1.47 -3.38
CA HIS A 207 -19.36 -1.87 -2.93
C HIS A 207 -20.04 -2.86 -3.88
N LYS A 208 -19.86 -2.71 -5.20
CA LYS A 208 -20.42 -3.63 -6.21
C LYS A 208 -19.93 -5.08 -6.04
N TYR A 209 -18.74 -5.27 -5.47
CA TYR A 209 -18.10 -6.58 -5.32
C TYR A 209 -18.11 -7.10 -3.88
N LEU A 210 -18.80 -6.43 -2.95
CA LEU A 210 -19.02 -6.96 -1.60
C LEU A 210 -20.02 -8.12 -1.63
N ASP A 211 -19.90 -9.01 -0.65
CA ASP A 211 -20.86 -10.10 -0.45
C ASP A 211 -22.25 -9.49 -0.20
N PRO A 212 -23.30 -9.93 -0.91
CA PRO A 212 -24.66 -9.42 -0.71
C PRO A 212 -25.13 -9.47 0.74
N ARG A 213 -24.68 -10.47 1.53
CA ARG A 213 -25.01 -10.57 2.95
C ARG A 213 -24.44 -9.40 3.75
N LEU A 214 -23.22 -8.96 3.44
CA LEU A 214 -22.62 -7.79 4.10
C LEU A 214 -23.36 -6.50 3.73
N LEU A 215 -23.83 -6.40 2.49
CA LEU A 215 -24.62 -5.26 2.06
C LEU A 215 -26.00 -5.24 2.73
N GLU A 216 -26.63 -6.40 2.85
CA GLU A 216 -27.91 -6.57 3.55
C GLU A 216 -27.76 -6.26 5.04
N ASP A 217 -26.76 -6.85 5.71
CA ASP A 217 -26.43 -6.57 7.11
C ASP A 217 -26.16 -5.08 7.35
N TYR A 218 -25.42 -4.42 6.45
CA TYR A 218 -25.19 -2.98 6.53
C TYR A 218 -26.48 -2.17 6.38
N SER A 219 -27.34 -2.56 5.43
CA SER A 219 -28.62 -1.88 5.17
C SER A 219 -29.63 -2.03 6.30
N GLN A 220 -29.60 -3.17 7.00
CA GLN A 220 -30.49 -3.47 8.12
C GLN A 220 -29.96 -2.96 9.46
N LYS A 221 -28.66 -2.60 9.56
CA LYS A 221 -28.10 -2.02 10.78
C LYS A 221 -28.67 -0.61 11.02
N ASN A 222 -29.19 -0.41 12.22
CA ASN A 222 -29.58 0.92 12.69
C ASN A 222 -28.31 1.79 12.87
N LEU A 223 -28.02 2.63 11.88
CA LEU A 223 -26.83 3.49 11.88
C LEU A 223 -26.79 4.45 13.08
N CYS A 224 -27.95 4.75 13.69
CA CYS A 224 -28.05 5.60 14.87
C CYS A 224 -27.54 4.93 16.16
N GLU A 225 -27.53 3.60 16.24
CA GLU A 225 -27.01 2.87 17.42
C GLU A 225 -25.48 2.85 17.47
N THR A 226 -24.82 2.88 16.32
CA THR A 226 -23.35 2.86 16.20
C THR A 226 -22.70 4.16 16.70
N TYR A 227 -23.43 5.27 16.68
CA TYR A 227 -22.95 6.59 17.15
C TYR A 227 -23.55 7.00 18.50
N SER A 228 -24.23 6.08 19.20
CA SER A 228 -24.69 6.36 20.55
C SER A 228 -23.49 6.32 21.50
N PRO A 229 -23.11 7.44 22.15
CA PRO A 229 -21.96 7.51 23.07
C PRO A 229 -22.12 6.61 24.32
N PHE A 230 -23.28 5.95 24.47
CA PHE A 230 -23.62 5.09 25.59
C PHE A 230 -23.41 3.58 25.31
N ASN A 231 -23.06 3.18 24.09
CA ASN A 231 -22.80 1.75 23.76
C ASN A 231 -21.35 1.32 24.09
N ASN A 232 -20.87 1.71 25.28
CA ASN A 232 -19.60 1.28 25.87
C ASN A 232 -19.67 -0.16 26.43
N THR A 233 -20.26 -1.10 25.68
CA THR A 233 -20.33 -2.51 26.10
C THR A 233 -18.95 -3.17 26.15
N PHE A 234 -17.92 -2.53 25.58
CA PHE A 234 -16.51 -2.97 25.64
C PHE A 234 -15.76 -2.56 26.92
N LEU A 235 -16.36 -1.73 27.79
CA LEU A 235 -15.72 -1.23 29.02
C LEU A 235 -16.43 -1.64 30.33
N ASN A 236 -17.33 -2.63 30.30
CA ASN A 236 -17.83 -3.22 31.53
C ASN A 236 -16.80 -4.18 32.14
N VAL A 237 -15.72 -3.59 32.66
CA VAL A 237 -14.87 -4.18 33.71
C VAL A 237 -15.54 -3.87 35.05
N ALA A 238 -16.77 -4.36 35.21
CA ALA A 238 -17.53 -4.23 36.44
C ALA A 238 -18.22 -5.57 36.72
N ASP A 239 -17.43 -6.65 36.70
CA ASP A 239 -17.75 -7.92 37.34
C ASP A 239 -16.44 -8.52 37.88
N TYR A 240 -15.88 -7.84 38.87
CA TYR A 240 -15.20 -8.55 39.96
C TYR A 240 -16.00 -8.24 41.22
N THR A 241 -16.96 -9.13 41.45
CA THR A 241 -17.73 -9.32 42.65
C THR A 241 -16.86 -9.22 43.89
N SER A 242 -17.20 -8.26 44.73
CA SER A 242 -17.13 -8.41 46.18
C SER A 242 -17.97 -9.63 46.59
N GLU A 243 -17.35 -10.59 47.27
CA GLU A 243 -18.01 -11.47 48.26
C GLU A 243 -16.92 -12.14 49.12
N ASP A 244 -16.99 -11.83 50.41
CA ASP A 244 -16.37 -12.40 51.63
C ASP A 244 -14.85 -12.54 51.80
#